data_AF-A0A3M1Q859-F1
#
_entry.id   AF-A0A3M1Q859-F1
#
_cell.length_a   1.000
_cell.length_b   1.000
_cell.length_c   1.000
_cell.angle_alpha   90.00
_cell.angle_beta   90.00
_cell.angle_gamma   90.00
#
_symmetry.space_group_name_H-M   'P 1'
#
loop_
_entity.id
_entity.type
_entity.pdbx_description
1 polymer ?
#
loop_
_entity_poly.entity_id
_entity_poly.type
_entity_poly.pdbx_seq_one_letter_code
_entity_poly.pdbx_strand_id
1 'polypeptide(L)'
;MSSSNHRVNDQIRAREVRLITDTNENLGVVSLREALAMAEERNLDLVEVSPNAKPPVCRIMDYGKFQYEQQRKARKARKQQKTVDVKEIQLRPKTDDHHIFYKVKQARRWISDGMKVKVRMRFRGREITYPEIARERLDKIAAELEDIAVVEQRPNMDGNTMLMILAPITSKNKK
;
A
#
# COMPACT_ATOMS: atom_id res chain seq x y z
N MET A 1 4.15 1.53 -10.12
CA MET A 1 4.79 2.74 -9.56
C MET A 1 5.73 3.27 -10.62
N SER A 2 5.29 4.25 -11.41
CA SER A 2 6.17 4.87 -12.40
C SER A 2 7.35 5.50 -11.65
N SER A 3 8.55 5.00 -11.89
CA SER A 3 9.77 5.73 -11.61
C SER A 3 9.67 7.04 -12.39
N SER A 4 9.26 8.11 -11.72
CA SER A 4 9.27 9.46 -12.28
C SER A 4 10.73 9.85 -12.51
N ASN A 5 11.32 9.35 -13.60
CA ASN A 5 12.57 9.86 -14.13
C ASN A 5 12.24 11.24 -14.68
N HIS A 6 12.59 12.25 -13.90
CA HIS A 6 12.54 13.63 -14.34
C HIS A 6 13.56 13.77 -15.47
N ARG A 7 13.22 14.47 -16.54
CA ARG A 7 14.19 14.86 -17.56
C ARG A 7 15.02 16.00 -17.01
N VAL A 8 16.32 15.95 -17.21
CA VAL A 8 17.28 16.92 -16.66
C VAL A 8 18.16 17.45 -17.77
N ASN A 9 18.43 18.76 -17.74
CA ASN A 9 19.29 19.48 -18.68
C ASN A 9 18.95 19.13 -20.13
N ASP A 10 19.90 18.58 -20.88
CA ASP A 10 19.78 18.24 -22.30
C ASP A 10 18.74 17.15 -22.61
N GLN A 11 18.22 16.45 -21.59
CA GLN A 11 17.14 15.48 -21.79
C GLN A 11 15.80 16.16 -22.06
N ILE A 12 15.66 17.45 -21.73
CA ILE A 12 14.43 18.23 -21.93
C ILE A 12 14.30 18.56 -23.42
N ARG A 13 13.15 18.21 -24.01
CA ARG A 13 12.92 18.34 -25.47
C ARG A 13 11.98 19.49 -25.84
N ALA A 14 11.40 20.17 -24.86
CA ALA A 14 10.49 21.28 -25.10
C ALA A 14 11.25 22.51 -25.58
N ARG A 15 10.67 23.29 -26.51
CA ARG A 15 11.30 24.53 -26.99
C ARG A 15 11.19 25.68 -25.98
N GLU A 16 10.05 25.73 -25.29
CA GLU A 16 9.74 26.71 -24.26
C GLU A 16 9.32 25.97 -22.99
N VAL A 17 9.70 26.53 -21.85
CA VAL A 17 9.43 25.96 -20.53
C VAL A 17 8.96 27.07 -19.59
N ARG A 18 8.09 26.72 -18.65
CA ARG A 18 7.78 27.58 -17.52
C ARG A 18 8.87 27.39 -16.46
N LEU A 19 9.66 28.42 -16.20
CA LEU A 19 10.85 28.34 -15.36
C LEU A 19 10.58 28.78 -13.92
N ILE A 20 10.99 27.94 -12.98
CA ILE A 20 11.08 28.25 -11.56
C ILE A 20 12.56 28.25 -11.15
N THR A 21 13.02 29.30 -10.49
CA THR A 21 14.40 29.40 -10.01
C THR A 21 14.64 28.55 -8.76
N ASP A 22 15.89 28.47 -8.33
CA ASP A 22 16.33 27.87 -7.07
C ASP A 22 15.78 28.61 -5.83
N THR A 23 15.47 29.91 -5.96
CA THR A 23 14.80 30.74 -4.94
C THR A 23 13.27 30.56 -4.89
N ASN A 24 12.71 29.64 -5.69
CA ASN A 24 11.28 29.44 -5.92
C ASN A 24 10.56 30.64 -6.58
N GLU A 25 11.29 31.50 -7.25
CA GLU A 25 10.72 32.57 -8.07
C GLU A 25 10.23 32.00 -9.41
N ASN A 26 9.08 32.46 -9.88
CA ASN A 26 8.53 32.05 -11.16
C ASN A 26 8.84 33.11 -12.22
N LEU A 27 9.75 32.79 -13.15
CA LEU A 27 10.16 33.68 -14.23
C LEU A 27 9.21 33.63 -15.45
N GLY A 28 8.12 32.85 -15.36
CA GLY A 28 7.17 32.70 -16.44
C GLY A 28 7.68 31.77 -17.53
N VAL A 29 7.27 32.00 -18.78
CA VAL A 29 7.64 31.18 -19.93
C VAL A 29 8.91 31.75 -20.56
N VAL A 30 9.94 30.92 -20.67
CA VAL A 30 11.24 31.26 -21.27
C VAL A 30 11.64 30.17 -22.26
N SER A 31 12.63 30.46 -23.10
CA SER A 31 13.20 29.46 -23.99
C SER A 31 13.98 28.41 -23.20
N LEU A 32 14.05 27.17 -23.71
CA LEU A 32 14.88 26.12 -23.09
C LEU A 32 16.34 26.56 -22.97
N ARG A 33 16.87 27.29 -23.97
CA ARG A 33 18.25 27.76 -23.98
C ARG A 33 18.54 28.75 -22.85
N GLU A 34 17.65 29.71 -22.62
CA GLU A 34 17.78 30.65 -21.50
C GLU A 34 17.69 29.92 -20.16
N ALA A 35 16.77 28.96 -20.02
CA ALA A 35 16.63 28.17 -18.81
C ALA A 35 17.88 27.33 -18.50
N LEU A 36 18.52 26.75 -19.52
CA LEU A 36 19.77 25.99 -19.38
C LEU A 36 20.93 26.92 -18.98
N ALA A 37 21.08 28.06 -19.65
CA ALA A 37 22.12 29.04 -19.31
C ALA A 37 21.97 29.54 -17.86
N MET A 38 20.75 29.83 -17.43
CA MET A 38 20.45 30.24 -16.05
C MET A 38 20.74 29.16 -15.00
N ALA A 39 20.63 27.88 -15.36
CA ALA A 39 20.99 26.78 -14.48
C ALA A 39 22.52 26.64 -14.40
N GLU A 40 23.21 26.74 -15.53
CA GLU A 40 24.67 26.68 -15.64
C GLU A 40 25.37 27.83 -14.88
N GLU A 41 24.89 29.07 -15.02
CA GLU A 41 25.39 30.25 -14.27
C GLU A 41 25.34 30.04 -12.74
N ARG A 42 24.37 29.27 -12.27
CA ARG A 42 24.17 28.96 -10.85
C ARG A 42 24.84 27.66 -10.43
N ASN A 43 25.50 26.93 -11.34
CA ASN A 43 26.03 25.58 -11.13
C ASN A 43 24.97 24.60 -10.60
N LEU A 44 23.74 24.69 -11.12
CA LEU A 44 22.60 23.83 -10.77
C LEU A 44 22.06 23.13 -12.01
N ASP A 45 21.15 22.18 -11.81
CA ASP A 45 20.49 21.47 -12.89
C ASP A 45 19.12 22.07 -13.22
N LEU A 46 18.77 22.06 -14.51
CA LEU A 46 17.41 22.32 -14.96
C LEU A 46 16.62 21.01 -14.96
N VAL A 47 15.65 20.89 -14.06
CA VAL A 47 14.87 19.66 -13.87
C VAL A 47 13.42 19.86 -14.31
N GLU A 48 12.92 19.02 -15.23
CA GLU A 48 11.51 19.01 -15.65
C GLU A 48 10.63 18.37 -14.57
N VAL A 49 9.96 19.19 -13.76
CA VAL A 49 9.12 18.74 -12.63
C VAL A 49 7.68 18.42 -13.05
N SER A 50 7.18 19.01 -14.12
CA SER A 50 5.84 18.72 -14.64
C SER A 50 5.84 18.67 -16.18
N PRO A 51 6.07 17.49 -16.78
CA PRO A 51 6.09 17.31 -18.23
C PRO A 51 4.70 17.46 -18.88
N ASN A 52 3.63 17.28 -18.10
CA ASN A 52 2.26 17.31 -18.63
C ASN A 52 1.66 18.73 -18.75
N ALA A 53 2.37 19.76 -18.27
CA ALA A 53 1.94 21.14 -18.38
C ALA A 53 2.23 21.71 -19.78
N LYS A 54 1.47 22.73 -20.20
CA LYS A 54 1.70 23.48 -21.44
C LYS A 54 1.96 24.96 -21.13
N PRO A 55 3.19 25.47 -21.28
CA PRO A 55 4.46 24.73 -21.49
C PRO A 55 4.88 23.90 -20.26
N PRO A 56 5.77 22.90 -20.42
CA PRO A 56 6.28 22.08 -19.32
C PRO A 56 6.92 22.94 -18.22
N VAL A 57 6.77 22.52 -16.97
CA VAL A 57 7.35 23.26 -15.84
C VAL A 57 8.72 22.68 -15.51
N CYS A 58 9.74 23.54 -15.59
CA CYS A 58 11.11 23.22 -15.22
C CYS A 58 11.51 24.05 -14.00
N ARG A 59 12.30 23.44 -13.09
CA ARG A 59 12.83 24.11 -11.92
C ARG A 59 14.35 23.95 -11.88
N ILE A 60 15.06 25.04 -11.59
CA ILE A 60 16.49 25.04 -11.33
C ILE A 60 16.72 24.51 -9.91
N MET A 61 17.43 23.40 -9.76
CA MET A 61 17.75 22.80 -8.46
C MET A 61 18.92 21.83 -8.56
N ASP A 62 19.51 21.47 -7.42
CA ASP A 62 20.45 20.34 -7.34
C ASP A 62 19.66 19.03 -7.47
N TYR A 63 19.81 18.35 -8.63
CA TYR A 63 19.08 17.13 -8.90
C TYR A 63 19.52 15.97 -8.00
N GLY A 64 20.81 15.88 -7.67
CA GLY A 64 21.36 14.84 -6.81
C GLY A 64 20.79 14.92 -5.40
N LYS A 65 20.78 16.13 -4.80
CA LYS A 65 20.17 16.39 -3.50
C LYS A 65 18.67 16.12 -3.52
N PHE A 66 17.97 16.56 -4.56
CA PHE A 66 16.53 16.30 -4.72
C PHE A 66 16.22 14.80 -4.75
N GLN A 67 16.97 14.01 -5.54
CA GLN A 67 16.80 12.56 -5.59
C GLN A 67 17.06 11.91 -4.22
N TYR A 68 18.10 12.34 -3.51
CA TYR A 68 18.41 11.85 -2.18
C TYR A 68 17.28 12.14 -1.18
N GLU A 69 16.76 13.36 -1.16
CA GLU A 69 15.67 13.75 -0.27
C GLU A 69 14.37 13.01 -0.57
N GLN A 70 14.03 12.84 -1.86
CA GLN A 70 12.88 12.07 -2.29
C GLN A 70 13.01 10.60 -1.91
N GLN A 71 14.18 9.99 -2.10
CA GLN A 71 14.45 8.62 -1.65
C GLN A 71 14.36 8.51 -0.13
N ARG A 72 14.92 9.46 0.61
CA ARG A 72 14.88 9.48 2.08
C ARG A 72 13.43 9.61 2.60
N LYS A 73 12.64 10.48 1.99
CA LYS A 73 11.20 10.66 2.30
C LYS A 73 10.42 9.40 1.96
N ALA A 74 10.65 8.80 0.79
CA ALA A 74 10.02 7.53 0.40
C ALA A 74 10.39 6.37 1.34
N ARG A 75 11.66 6.27 1.77
CA ARG A 75 12.10 5.27 2.76
C ARG A 75 11.44 5.49 4.12
N LYS A 76 11.38 6.74 4.61
CA LYS A 76 10.67 7.09 5.85
C LYS A 76 9.19 6.74 5.77
N ALA A 77 8.52 7.09 4.66
CA ALA A 77 7.11 6.76 4.43
C ALA A 77 6.88 5.24 4.39
N ARG A 78 7.72 4.48 3.69
CA ARG A 78 7.66 3.00 3.66
C ARG A 78 7.88 2.39 5.04
N LYS A 79 8.83 2.92 5.84
CA LYS A 79 9.08 2.45 7.21
C LYS A 79 7.93 2.78 8.17
N GLN A 80 7.26 3.91 7.96
CA GLN A 80 6.11 4.34 8.77
C GLN A 80 4.80 3.65 8.36
N GLN A 81 4.71 3.15 7.13
CA GLN A 81 3.59 2.34 6.69
C GLN A 81 3.56 1.06 7.52
N LYS A 82 2.62 0.97 8.46
CA LYS A 82 2.36 -0.28 9.21
C LYS A 82 1.90 -1.33 8.21
N THR A 83 2.77 -2.28 7.88
CA THR A 83 2.38 -3.49 7.17
C THR A 83 1.50 -4.30 8.11
N VAL A 84 0.20 -4.35 7.82
CA VAL A 84 -0.71 -5.21 8.56
C VAL A 84 -0.49 -6.62 8.03
N ASP A 85 0.22 -7.43 8.80
CA ASP A 85 0.44 -8.82 8.45
C ASP A 85 -0.89 -9.58 8.48
N VAL A 86 -1.09 -10.44 7.48
CA VAL A 86 -2.22 -11.36 7.43
C VAL A 86 -1.72 -12.75 7.74
N LYS A 87 -2.16 -13.32 8.86
CA LYS A 87 -1.89 -14.72 9.23
C LYS A 87 -3.06 -15.59 8.82
N GLU A 88 -2.78 -16.85 8.50
CA GLU A 88 -3.82 -17.79 8.07
C GLU A 88 -3.93 -18.95 9.06
N ILE A 89 -5.16 -19.25 9.48
CA ILE A 89 -5.50 -20.55 10.08
C ILE A 89 -6.31 -21.36 9.08
N GLN A 90 -5.96 -22.62 8.92
CA GLN A 90 -6.68 -23.55 8.06
C GLN A 90 -7.37 -24.62 8.90
N LEU A 91 -8.66 -24.81 8.65
CA LEU A 91 -9.55 -25.78 9.29
C LEU A 91 -10.22 -26.68 8.24
N ARG A 92 -10.85 -27.76 8.71
CA ARG A 92 -11.68 -28.67 7.92
C ARG A 92 -13.05 -28.82 8.57
N PRO A 93 -14.11 -29.15 7.80
CA PRO A 93 -15.45 -29.36 8.35
C PRO A 93 -15.50 -30.43 9.45
N LYS A 94 -14.57 -31.40 9.44
CA LYS A 94 -14.44 -32.48 10.42
C LYS A 94 -13.33 -32.27 11.44
N THR A 95 -12.80 -31.06 11.58
CA THR A 95 -11.79 -30.78 12.60
C THR A 95 -12.42 -30.94 13.99
N ASP A 96 -11.71 -31.63 14.87
CA ASP A 96 -12.07 -31.83 16.28
C ASP A 96 -12.10 -30.51 17.06
N ASP A 97 -12.99 -30.40 18.04
CA ASP A 97 -13.22 -29.18 18.80
C ASP A 97 -11.97 -28.74 19.59
N HIS A 98 -11.18 -29.70 20.11
CA HIS A 98 -9.92 -29.39 20.81
C HIS A 98 -8.90 -28.74 19.87
N HIS A 99 -8.84 -29.21 18.62
CA HIS A 99 -7.95 -28.63 17.63
C HIS A 99 -8.44 -27.26 17.15
N ILE A 100 -9.76 -27.05 17.01
CA ILE A 100 -10.33 -25.74 16.72
C ILE A 100 -9.96 -24.75 17.83
N PHE A 101 -10.14 -25.13 19.09
CA PHE A 101 -9.82 -24.29 20.24
C PHE A 101 -8.37 -23.78 20.21
N TYR A 102 -7.38 -24.64 19.93
CA TYR A 102 -6.00 -24.19 19.79
C TYR A 102 -5.79 -23.21 18.63
N LYS A 103 -6.47 -23.40 17.50
CA LYS A 103 -6.41 -22.50 16.35
C LYS A 103 -7.07 -21.16 16.65
N VAL A 104 -8.16 -21.14 17.39
CA VAL A 104 -8.82 -19.91 17.86
C VAL A 104 -7.92 -19.17 18.85
N LYS A 105 -7.30 -19.86 19.81
CA LYS A 105 -6.31 -19.27 20.72
C LYS A 105 -5.10 -18.67 19.98
N GLN A 106 -4.63 -19.32 18.92
CA GLN A 106 -3.57 -18.81 18.06
C GLN A 106 -4.03 -17.56 17.29
N ALA A 107 -5.23 -17.57 16.72
CA ALA A 107 -5.82 -16.42 16.04
C ALA A 107 -5.99 -15.23 17.00
N ARG A 108 -6.47 -15.48 18.22
CA ARG A 108 -6.59 -14.49 19.30
C ARG A 108 -5.27 -13.78 19.56
N ARG A 109 -4.18 -14.52 19.70
CA ARG A 109 -2.83 -13.94 19.88
C ARG A 109 -2.44 -13.03 18.72
N TRP A 110 -2.62 -13.47 17.48
CA TRP A 110 -2.28 -12.66 16.30
C TRP A 110 -3.12 -11.40 16.17
N ILE A 111 -4.41 -11.47 16.49
CA ILE A 111 -5.31 -10.31 16.50
C ILE A 111 -4.86 -9.32 17.57
N SER A 112 -4.52 -9.78 18.78
CA SER A 112 -3.98 -8.93 19.84
C SER A 112 -2.65 -8.26 19.44
N ASP A 113 -1.83 -8.93 18.63
CA ASP A 113 -0.59 -8.37 18.06
C ASP A 113 -0.86 -7.38 16.91
N GLY A 114 -2.11 -7.11 16.56
CA GLY A 114 -2.52 -6.17 15.51
C GLY A 114 -2.53 -6.75 14.10
N MET A 115 -2.44 -8.07 13.95
CA MET A 115 -2.46 -8.77 12.67
C MET A 115 -3.90 -9.11 12.27
N LYS A 116 -4.16 -9.18 10.96
CA LYS A 116 -5.40 -9.75 10.44
C LYS A 116 -5.29 -11.26 10.41
N VAL A 117 -6.40 -11.95 10.60
CA VAL A 117 -6.45 -13.42 10.52
C VAL A 117 -7.42 -13.84 9.42
N LYS A 118 -6.89 -14.57 8.44
CA LYS A 118 -7.66 -15.27 7.42
C LYS A 118 -7.98 -16.66 7.93
N VAL A 119 -9.26 -16.95 8.15
CA VAL A 119 -9.75 -18.27 8.53
C VAL A 119 -10.20 -18.99 7.27
N ARG A 120 -9.51 -20.10 6.94
CA ARG A 120 -9.78 -20.91 5.75
C ARG A 120 -10.37 -22.26 6.13
N MET A 121 -11.60 -22.53 5.75
CA MET A 121 -12.20 -23.85 5.83
C MET A 121 -11.99 -24.57 4.50
N ARG A 122 -11.24 -25.68 4.48
CA ARG A 122 -11.02 -26.46 3.25
C ARG A 122 -11.94 -27.66 3.20
N PHE A 123 -12.70 -27.78 2.11
CA PHE A 123 -13.55 -28.93 1.83
C PHE A 123 -12.78 -30.02 1.09
N ARG A 124 -13.13 -31.29 1.32
CA ARG A 124 -12.65 -32.43 0.53
C ARG A 124 -13.82 -33.18 -0.11
N GLY A 125 -13.75 -33.39 -1.42
CA GLY A 125 -14.72 -34.19 -2.17
C GLY A 125 -16.14 -33.66 -2.02
N ARG A 126 -17.06 -34.52 -1.58
CA ARG A 126 -18.49 -34.19 -1.41
C ARG A 126 -18.79 -33.27 -0.22
N GLU A 127 -17.80 -32.89 0.59
CA GLU A 127 -18.03 -31.98 1.72
C GLU A 127 -18.46 -30.57 1.29
N ILE A 128 -18.16 -30.17 0.05
CA ILE A 128 -18.56 -28.87 -0.49
C ILE A 128 -20.08 -28.72 -0.64
N THR A 129 -20.83 -29.83 -0.68
CA THR A 129 -22.30 -29.80 -0.79
C THR A 129 -22.99 -29.40 0.51
N TYR A 130 -22.25 -29.29 1.61
CA TYR A 130 -22.76 -28.86 2.92
C TYR A 130 -22.01 -27.62 3.43
N PRO A 131 -22.07 -26.48 2.70
CA PRO A 131 -21.37 -25.26 3.09
C PRO A 131 -21.89 -24.67 4.40
N GLU A 132 -23.15 -24.94 4.76
CA GLU A 132 -23.77 -24.45 6.00
C GLU A 132 -23.03 -24.89 7.26
N ILE A 133 -22.51 -26.12 7.29
CA ILE A 133 -21.72 -26.62 8.44
C ILE A 133 -20.43 -25.82 8.60
N ALA A 134 -19.77 -25.49 7.48
CA ALA A 134 -18.57 -24.66 7.51
C ALA A 134 -18.89 -23.22 7.93
N ARG A 135 -20.01 -22.68 7.44
CA ARG A 135 -20.47 -21.34 7.77
C ARG A 135 -20.77 -21.22 9.27
N GLU A 136 -21.55 -22.13 9.83
CA GLU A 136 -21.87 -22.16 11.26
C GLU A 136 -20.60 -22.24 12.13
N ARG A 137 -19.61 -23.04 11.72
CA ARG A 137 -18.31 -23.12 12.40
C ARG A 137 -17.52 -21.81 12.33
N LEU A 138 -17.50 -21.15 11.17
CA LEU A 138 -16.83 -19.85 11.03
C LEU A 138 -17.54 -18.76 11.84
N ASP A 139 -18.87 -18.77 11.86
CA ASP A 139 -19.68 -17.84 12.65
C ASP A 139 -19.43 -18.03 14.16
N LYS A 140 -19.30 -19.28 14.64
CA LYS A 140 -18.90 -19.58 16.03
C LYS A 140 -17.51 -19.02 16.37
N ILE A 141 -16.54 -19.19 15.46
CA ILE A 141 -15.19 -18.64 15.64
C ILE A 141 -15.22 -17.10 15.67
N ALA A 142 -16.04 -16.46 14.83
CA ALA A 142 -16.20 -15.02 14.83
C ALA A 142 -16.81 -14.53 16.16
N ALA A 143 -17.81 -15.22 16.69
CA ALA A 143 -18.43 -14.90 17.98
C ALA A 143 -17.44 -15.04 19.16
N GLU A 144 -16.60 -16.07 19.17
CA GLU A 144 -15.59 -16.28 20.23
C GLU A 144 -14.49 -15.20 20.25
N LEU A 145 -14.29 -14.52 19.11
CA LEU A 145 -13.28 -13.47 18.93
C LEU A 145 -13.88 -12.06 18.79
N GLU A 146 -15.20 -11.91 18.96
CA GLU A 146 -15.92 -10.64 18.79
C GLU A 146 -15.42 -9.55 19.76
N ASP A 147 -14.85 -9.94 20.90
CA ASP A 147 -14.33 -9.02 21.91
C ASP A 147 -13.02 -8.32 21.49
N ILE A 148 -12.29 -8.87 20.52
CA ILE A 148 -11.01 -8.32 20.03
C ILE A 148 -10.95 -8.12 18.52
N ALA A 149 -11.87 -8.71 17.75
CA ALA A 149 -11.88 -8.70 16.30
C ALA A 149 -13.23 -8.29 15.71
N VAL A 150 -13.18 -7.66 14.54
CA VAL A 150 -14.33 -7.42 13.67
C VAL A 150 -14.22 -8.27 12.41
N VAL A 151 -15.36 -8.73 11.90
CA VAL A 151 -15.43 -9.44 10.62
C VAL A 151 -15.26 -8.43 9.49
N GLU A 152 -14.07 -8.42 8.87
CA GLU A 152 -13.78 -7.59 7.70
C GLU A 152 -14.37 -8.20 6.43
N GLN A 153 -14.26 -9.52 6.29
CA GLN A 153 -14.86 -10.27 5.19
C GLN A 153 -15.66 -11.43 5.77
N ARG A 154 -16.97 -11.42 5.51
CA ARG A 154 -17.89 -12.51 5.92
C ARG A 154 -17.51 -13.83 5.21
N PRO A 155 -17.88 -14.99 5.79
CA PRO A 155 -17.66 -16.29 5.16
C PRO A 155 -18.16 -16.32 3.72
N ASN A 156 -17.24 -16.52 2.78
CA ASN A 156 -17.56 -16.65 1.36
C ASN A 156 -16.83 -17.83 0.72
N MET A 157 -17.45 -18.45 -0.27
CA MET A 157 -16.87 -19.55 -1.03
C MET A 157 -15.79 -19.02 -1.98
N ASP A 158 -14.64 -19.69 -1.98
CA ASP A 158 -13.52 -19.50 -2.90
C ASP A 158 -13.06 -20.88 -3.38
N GLY A 159 -13.65 -21.32 -4.50
CA GLY A 159 -13.45 -22.65 -5.06
C GLY A 159 -13.84 -23.77 -4.10
N ASN A 160 -12.85 -24.57 -3.67
CA ASN A 160 -13.02 -25.66 -2.71
C ASN A 160 -12.77 -25.25 -1.26
N THR A 161 -12.78 -23.96 -0.96
CA THR A 161 -12.60 -23.41 0.39
C THR A 161 -13.67 -22.39 0.71
N MET A 162 -13.94 -22.19 2.00
CA MET A 162 -14.69 -21.05 2.50
C MET A 162 -13.73 -20.18 3.33
N LEU A 163 -13.78 -18.88 3.10
CA LEU A 163 -12.84 -17.91 3.67
C LEU A 163 -13.58 -16.86 4.48
N MET A 164 -13.03 -16.52 5.64
CA MET A 164 -13.43 -15.38 6.47
C MET A 164 -12.18 -14.59 6.86
N ILE A 165 -12.28 -13.26 6.95
CA ILE A 165 -11.19 -12.40 7.43
C ILE A 165 -11.64 -11.66 8.68
N LEU A 166 -10.86 -11.81 9.74
CA LEU A 166 -10.98 -11.10 11.00
C LEU A 166 -9.90 -10.02 11.09
N ALA A 167 -10.29 -8.82 11.49
CA ALA A 167 -9.39 -7.70 11.72
C ALA A 167 -9.47 -7.24 13.18
N PRO A 168 -8.37 -6.77 13.79
CA PRO A 168 -8.38 -6.30 15.17
C PRO A 168 -9.21 -5.02 15.32
N ILE A 169 -10.00 -4.91 16.41
CA ILE A 169 -10.87 -3.74 16.68
C ILE A 169 -10.04 -2.43 16.75
N THR A 170 -8.79 -2.50 17.20
CA THR A 170 -7.92 -1.33 17.38
C THR A 170 -7.19 -0.90 16.10
N SER A 171 -7.27 -1.64 14.98
CA SER A 171 -6.70 -1.19 13.71
C SER A 171 -7.56 -0.12 13.07
N LYS A 172 -7.61 1.08 13.67
CA LYS A 172 -8.00 2.38 13.10
C LYS A 172 -8.95 2.34 11.89
N ASN A 173 -10.03 1.57 11.93
CA ASN A 173 -11.16 1.73 11.04
C ASN A 173 -12.19 2.61 11.75
N LYS A 174 -11.76 3.81 12.17
CA LYS A 174 -12.68 4.93 12.25
C LYS A 174 -12.83 5.40 10.80
N LYS A 175 -13.96 5.02 10.24
CA LYS A 175 -14.51 5.60 9.00
C LYS A 175 -14.60 7.11 9.14
#